data_AF-A0A7X0GPL3-F1
#
_entry.id   AF-A0A7X0GPL3-F1
#
_cell.length_a   1.000
_cell.length_b   1.000
_cell.length_c   1.000
_cell.angle_alpha   90.00
_cell.angle_beta   90.00
_cell.angle_gamma   90.00
#
_symmetry.space_group_name_H-M   'P 1'
#
loop_
_entity.id
_entity.type
_entity.pdbx_description
1 polymer ?
#
loop_
_entity_poly.entity_id
_entity_poly.type
_entity_poly.pdbx_seq_one_letter_code
_entity_poly.pdbx_strand_id
1 'polypeptide(L)'
;MVEREPHGGLDPQEWLAGFQDSAEARLRGQFASEEDAGSLYSLALENREDGVWAIANFAMRSVQGVRFIRSQRVMPDLSSEWDPDFAAMLFETHLIEWFHVDAKRKTPDSTGTVRN
;
A
#
# COMPACT_ATOMS: atom_id res chain seq x y z
N MET A 1 29.55 -4.44 -10.76
CA MET A 1 28.69 -3.65 -11.66
C MET A 1 27.48 -4.52 -11.88
N VAL A 2 26.37 -4.24 -11.20
CA VAL A 2 25.14 -5.04 -11.36
C VAL A 2 24.44 -4.46 -12.57
N GLU A 3 24.36 -5.23 -13.66
CA GLU A 3 23.48 -4.94 -14.78
C GLU A 3 22.07 -4.77 -14.22
N ARG A 4 21.54 -3.54 -14.28
CA ARG A 4 20.10 -3.32 -14.23
C ARG A 4 19.61 -3.62 -15.63
N GLU A 5 19.12 -4.83 -15.86
CA GLU A 5 18.43 -5.13 -17.12
C GLU A 5 17.30 -4.11 -17.29
N PRO A 6 17.27 -3.34 -18.40
CA PRO A 6 16.13 -2.52 -18.73
C PRO A 6 15.05 -3.48 -19.25
N HIS A 7 14.22 -4.02 -18.36
CA HIS A 7 13.00 -4.67 -18.80
C HIS A 7 12.15 -3.60 -19.45
N GLY A 8 11.98 -3.68 -20.78
CA GLY A 8 11.19 -2.74 -21.57
C GLY A 8 9.86 -2.51 -20.85
N GLY A 9 9.69 -1.27 -20.36
CA GLY A 9 8.68 -0.93 -19.37
C GLY A 9 7.31 -1.46 -19.81
N LEU A 10 6.66 -2.18 -18.90
CA LEU A 10 5.26 -2.55 -19.07
C LEU A 10 4.45 -1.31 -19.44
N ASP A 11 3.39 -1.50 -20.22
CA ASP A 11 2.41 -0.45 -20.37
C ASP A 11 1.96 0.01 -18.96
N PRO A 12 1.87 1.33 -18.69
CA PRO A 12 1.52 1.81 -17.35
C PRO A 12 0.25 1.18 -16.78
N GLN A 13 -0.74 0.83 -17.60
CA GLN A 13 -1.95 0.15 -17.13
C GLN A 13 -1.69 -1.31 -16.77
N GLU A 14 -0.89 -2.02 -17.56
CA GLU A 14 -0.46 -3.40 -17.25
C GLU A 14 0.36 -3.44 -15.95
N TRP A 15 1.26 -2.47 -15.79
CA TRP A 15 2.04 -2.30 -14.57
C TRP A 15 1.14 -2.05 -13.35
N LEU A 16 0.18 -1.13 -13.47
CA LEU A 16 -0.75 -0.79 -12.38
C LEU A 16 -1.64 -1.97 -11.98
N ALA A 17 -2.12 -2.74 -12.95
CA ALA A 17 -2.88 -3.95 -12.68
C ALA A 17 -2.05 -4.99 -11.92
N GLY A 18 -0.83 -5.27 -12.39
CA GLY A 18 0.09 -6.18 -11.71
C GLY A 18 0.46 -5.70 -10.29
N PHE A 19 0.68 -4.40 -10.13
CA PHE A 19 0.97 -3.80 -8.83
C PHE A 19 -0.22 -3.98 -7.87
N GLN A 20 -1.44 -3.70 -8.32
CA GLN A 20 -2.62 -3.80 -7.49
C GLN A 20 -2.86 -5.24 -7.00
N ASP A 21 -2.75 -6.22 -7.90
CA ASP A 21 -2.92 -7.63 -7.57
C ASP A 21 -1.86 -8.11 -6.57
N SER A 22 -0.58 -7.81 -6.82
CA SER A 22 0.51 -8.14 -5.89
C SER A 22 0.33 -7.45 -4.55
N ALA A 23 0.03 -6.14 -4.52
CA ALA A 23 -0.11 -5.39 -3.28
C ALA A 23 -1.28 -5.88 -2.44
N GLU A 24 -2.42 -6.22 -3.05
CA GLU A 24 -3.55 -6.79 -2.33
C GLU A 24 -3.21 -8.16 -1.74
N ALA A 25 -2.61 -9.06 -2.52
CA ALA A 25 -2.22 -10.39 -2.05
C ALA A 25 -1.23 -10.31 -0.88
N ARG A 26 -0.22 -9.46 -1.00
CA ARG A 26 0.81 -9.25 0.02
C ARG A 26 0.24 -8.67 1.31
N LEU A 27 -0.57 -7.60 1.22
CA LEU A 27 -1.20 -7.01 2.40
C LEU A 27 -2.12 -7.99 3.13
N ARG A 28 -2.92 -8.78 2.38
CA ARG A 28 -3.77 -9.83 2.99
C ARG A 28 -2.92 -10.86 3.72
N GLY A 29 -1.82 -11.31 3.11
CA GLY A 29 -0.87 -12.24 3.73
C GLY A 29 -0.25 -11.65 5.00
N GLN A 30 0.32 -10.45 4.89
CA GLN A 30 1.01 -9.75 5.97
C GLN A 30 0.08 -9.51 7.17
N PHE A 31 -1.15 -9.03 6.92
CA PHE A 31 -2.12 -8.82 7.99
C PHE A 31 -2.58 -10.11 8.65
N ALA A 32 -2.62 -11.23 7.93
CA ALA A 32 -2.94 -12.52 8.52
C ALA A 32 -1.81 -13.08 9.40
N SER A 33 -0.55 -12.72 9.12
CA SER A 33 0.63 -13.19 9.87
C SER A 33 1.12 -12.26 10.98
N GLU A 34 0.77 -10.97 10.96
CA GLU A 34 1.13 -10.00 12.00
C GLU A 34 0.61 -10.44 13.38
N GLU A 35 1.41 -10.24 14.43
CA GLU A 35 1.01 -10.48 15.84
C GLU A 35 -0.26 -9.70 16.21
N ASP A 36 -0.33 -8.46 15.70
CA ASP A 36 -1.46 -7.56 15.88
C ASP A 36 -2.70 -7.94 15.05
N ALA A 37 -2.59 -8.94 14.16
CA ALA A 37 -3.61 -9.48 13.25
C ALA A 37 -4.53 -8.42 12.60
N GLY A 38 -4.34 -8.18 11.31
CA GLY A 38 -5.09 -7.16 10.55
C GLY A 38 -6.18 -7.70 9.65
N SER A 39 -6.87 -6.79 8.96
CA SER A 39 -7.74 -7.11 7.83
C SER A 39 -7.74 -5.96 6.83
N LEU A 40 -7.45 -6.29 5.57
CA LEU A 40 -7.61 -5.38 4.45
C LEU A 40 -9.08 -5.36 4.00
N TYR A 41 -9.71 -4.19 4.06
CA TYR A 41 -11.05 -3.97 3.52
C TYR A 41 -11.03 -3.69 2.02
N SER A 42 -10.11 -2.83 1.58
CA SER A 42 -9.98 -2.49 0.16
C SER A 42 -8.59 -1.93 -0.14
N LEU A 43 -8.11 -2.21 -1.35
CA LEU A 43 -7.02 -1.49 -2.00
C LEU A 43 -7.57 -0.91 -3.31
N ALA A 44 -7.41 0.39 -3.52
CA ALA A 44 -7.85 1.06 -4.75
C ALA A 44 -6.73 1.89 -5.36
N LEU A 45 -6.71 1.96 -6.68
CA LEU A 45 -5.89 2.90 -7.44
C LEU A 45 -6.76 4.08 -7.89
N GLU A 46 -6.31 5.30 -7.59
CA GLU A 46 -6.99 6.54 -7.95
C GLU A 46 -6.10 7.39 -8.84
N ASN A 47 -6.60 7.78 -10.01
CA ASN A 47 -5.93 8.75 -10.87
C ASN A 47 -6.20 10.17 -10.35
N ARG A 48 -5.14 10.90 -10.02
CA ARG A 48 -5.16 12.31 -9.59
C ARG A 48 -4.35 13.16 -10.56
N GLU A 49 -4.46 14.48 -10.43
CA GLU A 49 -3.74 15.43 -11.29
C GLU A 49 -2.21 15.22 -11.28
N ASP A 50 -1.66 14.73 -10.16
CA ASP A 50 -0.22 14.57 -9.95
C ASP A 50 0.28 13.12 -10.07
N GLY A 51 -0.59 12.18 -10.46
CA GLY A 51 -0.22 10.78 -10.66
C GLY A 51 -1.25 9.77 -10.16
N VAL A 52 -0.83 8.52 -10.03
CA VAL A 52 -1.68 7.42 -9.54
C VAL A 52 -1.38 7.14 -8.09
N TRP A 53 -2.43 7.05 -7.27
CA TRP A 53 -2.35 6.85 -5.83
C TRP A 53 -2.94 5.51 -5.43
N ALA A 54 -2.19 4.72 -4.65
CA ALA A 54 -2.70 3.54 -3.98
C ALA A 54 -3.28 3.92 -2.61
N ILE A 55 -4.52 3.50 -2.38
CA ILE A 55 -5.29 3.80 -1.18
C ILE A 55 -5.69 2.49 -0.50
N ALA A 56 -5.03 2.18 0.61
CA ALA A 56 -5.31 1.00 1.42
C ALA A 56 -6.21 1.36 2.60
N ASN A 57 -7.32 0.63 2.77
CA ASN A 57 -8.23 0.72 3.90
C ASN A 57 -8.19 -0.57 4.69
N PHE A 58 -7.80 -0.50 5.97
CA PHE A 58 -7.59 -1.67 6.80
C PHE A 58 -7.93 -1.39 8.27
N ALA A 59 -8.03 -2.46 9.05
CA ALA A 59 -8.08 -2.41 10.51
C ALA A 59 -7.08 -3.39 11.10
N MET A 60 -6.65 -3.11 12.33
CA MET A 60 -5.73 -3.95 13.10
C MET A 60 -6.40 -4.36 14.41
N ARG A 61 -6.28 -5.61 14.83
CA ARG A 61 -6.93 -6.11 16.06
C ARG A 61 -6.36 -5.43 17.31
N SER A 62 -5.10 -5.00 17.28
CA SER A 62 -4.46 -4.24 18.35
C SER A 62 -5.10 -2.85 18.59
N VAL A 63 -5.86 -2.31 17.63
CA VAL A 63 -6.57 -1.02 17.74
C VAL A 63 -8.03 -1.20 17.32
N GLN A 64 -8.85 -1.69 18.25
CA GLN A 64 -10.26 -2.01 17.96
C GLN A 64 -11.10 -0.78 17.62
N GLY A 65 -12.03 -0.95 16.67
CA GLY A 65 -13.00 0.09 16.29
C GLY A 65 -12.41 1.23 15.45
N VAL A 66 -11.12 1.16 15.08
CA VAL A 66 -10.45 2.17 14.26
C VAL A 66 -10.19 1.64 12.85
N ARG A 67 -10.46 2.49 11.85
CA ARG A 67 -10.03 2.25 10.46
C ARG A 67 -8.80 3.08 10.14
N PHE A 68 -7.87 2.48 9.41
CA PHE A 68 -6.68 3.13 8.91
C PHE A 68 -6.79 3.26 7.40
N ILE A 69 -6.55 4.47 6.89
CA ILE A 69 -6.47 4.74 5.46
C ILE A 69 -5.10 5.33 5.16
N ARG A 70 -4.30 4.61 4.35
CA ARG A 70 -3.02 5.08 3.85
C ARG A 70 -3.15 5.36 2.36
N SER A 71 -2.78 6.58 1.95
CA SER A 71 -2.72 6.95 0.54
C SER A 71 -1.27 7.21 0.15
N GLN A 72 -0.70 6.46 -0.79
CA GLN A 72 0.66 6.68 -1.28
C GLN A 72 0.61 6.86 -2.80
N ARG A 73 1.27 7.89 -3.31
CA ARG A 73 1.47 8.03 -4.75
C ARG A 73 2.40 6.90 -5.21
N VAL A 74 1.93 6.11 -6.16
CA VAL A 74 2.68 4.96 -6.71
C VAL A 74 3.23 5.27 -8.08
N MET A 75 2.64 6.22 -8.80
CA MET A 75 3.22 6.70 -10.06
C MET A 75 3.21 8.24 -10.02
N PRO A 76 4.34 8.91 -10.29
CA PRO A 76 5.63 8.36 -10.74
C PRO A 76 6.57 7.87 -9.61
N ASP A 77 6.15 7.94 -8.33
CA ASP A 77 7.07 7.75 -7.20
C ASP A 77 7.60 6.31 -7.06
N LEU A 78 6.83 5.31 -7.48
CA LEU A 78 7.33 3.97 -7.79
C LEU A 78 7.43 3.89 -9.31
N SER A 79 8.64 3.63 -9.83
CA SER A 79 8.86 3.66 -11.27
C SER A 79 8.10 2.53 -11.97
N SER A 80 7.45 2.82 -13.10
CA SER A 80 6.92 1.77 -13.99
C SER A 80 8.02 0.92 -14.65
N GLU A 81 9.28 1.31 -14.48
CA GLU A 81 10.45 0.50 -14.84
C GLU A 81 10.78 -0.56 -13.77
N TRP A 82 10.20 -0.46 -12.57
CA TRP A 82 10.36 -1.48 -11.53
C TRP A 82 9.37 -2.60 -11.75
N ASP A 83 9.72 -3.80 -11.29
CA ASP A 83 8.79 -4.92 -11.26
C ASP A 83 7.58 -4.58 -10.35
N PRO A 84 6.34 -4.85 -10.78
CA PRO A 84 5.14 -4.53 -9.99
C PRO A 84 5.10 -5.22 -8.61
N ASP A 85 5.64 -6.45 -8.48
CA ASP A 85 5.71 -7.15 -7.19
C ASP A 85 6.72 -6.49 -6.25
N PHE A 86 7.86 -6.05 -6.79
CA PHE A 86 8.82 -5.26 -6.02
C PHE A 86 8.23 -3.93 -5.53
N ALA A 87 7.49 -3.22 -6.38
CA ALA A 87 6.79 -2.00 -5.98
C ALA A 87 5.71 -2.28 -4.92
N ALA A 88 4.97 -3.38 -5.05
CA ALA A 88 3.99 -3.83 -4.08
C ALA A 88 4.62 -4.13 -2.70
N MET A 89 5.78 -4.79 -2.67
CA MET A 89 6.55 -5.03 -1.44
C MET A 89 6.97 -3.72 -0.75
N LEU A 90 7.41 -2.71 -1.52
CA LEU A 90 7.78 -1.41 -0.95
C LEU A 90 6.56 -0.68 -0.36
N PHE A 91 5.43 -0.72 -1.06
CA PHE A 91 4.18 -0.15 -0.57
C PHE A 91 3.71 -0.83 0.73
N GLU A 92 3.72 -2.16 0.76
CA GLU A 92 3.42 -2.97 1.95
C GLU A 92 4.33 -2.57 3.12
N THR A 93 5.64 -2.53 2.89
CA THR A 93 6.64 -2.19 3.93
C THR A 93 6.37 -0.80 4.52
N HIS A 94 6.17 0.21 3.67
CA HIS A 94 5.90 1.57 4.15
C HIS A 94 4.54 1.70 4.86
N LEU A 95 3.53 0.93 4.44
CA LEU A 95 2.23 0.90 5.11
C LEU A 95 2.35 0.33 6.52
N ILE A 96 3.06 -0.79 6.68
CA ILE A 96 3.27 -1.44 7.98
C ILE A 96 4.14 -0.58 8.89
N GLU A 97 5.21 0.01 8.36
CA GLU A 97 6.05 0.96 9.11
C GLU A 97 5.22 2.15 9.60
N TRP A 98 4.43 2.76 8.71
CA TRP A 98 3.55 3.87 9.08
C TRP A 98 2.59 3.49 10.21
N PHE A 99 1.99 2.28 10.16
CA PHE A 99 1.12 1.81 11.22
C PHE A 99 1.83 1.72 12.57
N HIS A 100 3.01 1.09 12.60
CA HIS A 100 3.74 0.81 13.84
C HIS A 100 4.43 2.04 14.44
N VAL A 101 4.92 2.94 13.60
CA VAL A 101 5.67 4.13 14.03
C VAL A 101 4.72 5.27 14.42
N ASP A 102 3.60 5.42 13.71
CA ASP A 102 2.76 6.62 13.80
C ASP A 102 1.26 6.30 13.97
N ALA A 103 0.64 5.62 13.00
CA ALA A 103 -0.81 5.59 12.86
C ALA A 103 -1.53 5.05 14.12
N LYS A 104 -1.02 3.99 14.74
CA LYS A 104 -1.64 3.37 15.92
C LYS A 104 -1.67 4.26 17.18
N ARG A 105 -0.92 5.37 17.18
CA ARG A 105 -0.86 6.35 18.28
C ARG A 105 -1.74 7.57 18.03
N LYS A 106 -2.29 7.72 16.82
CA LYS A 106 -3.15 8.86 16.47
C LYS A 106 -4.56 8.67 17.01
N THR A 107 -5.17 9.77 17.45
CA THR A 107 -6.60 9.80 17.73
C THR A 107 -7.38 9.76 16.41
N PRO A 108 -8.34 8.84 16.23
CA PRO A 108 -9.18 8.82 15.05
C PRO A 108 -10.07 10.07 14.99
N ASP A 109 -10.50 10.42 13.78
CA ASP A 109 -11.48 11.50 13.58
C ASP A 109 -12.89 11.10 14.05
N SER A 110 -13.87 12.00 13.84
CA SER A 110 -15.28 11.75 14.19
C SER A 110 -15.92 10.53 13.51
N THR A 111 -15.28 9.99 12.47
CA THR A 111 -15.73 8.78 11.75
C THR A 111 -15.04 7.50 12.24
N GLY A 112 -14.16 7.61 13.24
CA GLY A 112 -13.34 6.48 13.70
C GLY A 112 -12.17 6.16 12.77
N THR A 113 -11.72 7.12 11.95
CA THR A 113 -10.68 6.87 10.94
C THR A 113 -9.39 7.66 11.23
N VAL A 114 -8.25 6.99 11.09
CA VAL A 114 -6.92 7.61 11.01
C VAL A 114 -6.48 7.62 9.55
N ARG A 115 -6.09 8.79 9.05
CA ARG A 115 -5.58 8.98 7.68
C ARG A 115 -4.16 9.56 7.71
N ASN A 116 -3.45 9.38 6.61
CA ASN A 116 -2.25 10.13 6.29
C ASN A 116 -2.51 11.05 5.08
#